data_AF-A0A2N5WYL2-F1
#
_entry.id   AF-A0A2N5WYL2-F1
#
_cell.length_a   1.000
_cell.length_b   1.000
_cell.length_c   1.000
_cell.angle_alpha   90.00
_cell.angle_beta   90.00
_cell.angle_gamma   90.00
#
_symmetry.space_group_name_H-M   'P 1'
#
loop_
_entity.id
_entity.type
_entity.pdbx_description
1 polymer ?
#
loop_
_entity_poly.entity_id
_entity_poly.type
_entity_poly.pdbx_seq_one_letter_code
_entity_poly.pdbx_strand_id
1 'polypeptide(L)'
;MGDGATAGTTAKTARTATADTDVTVVGAGPTGLLLATELALAGVRVTVLERRTGRNGQSRALGLQPRTAEILRMRGLLVPLLARDEGLFPTALHFAGLPVPLDTTPWRTRHPGAVPVGQNRVEEFLEEFLEDGPAGNGVPVRRGCALTGLAQDAEGVTAAFTGPGG
;
A
#
# COMPACT_ATOMS: atom_id res chain seq x y z
N MET A 1 -20.07 -10.68 -58.26
CA MET A 1 -21.24 -10.97 -57.41
C MET A 1 -20.98 -12.31 -56.76
N GLY A 2 -20.68 -12.49 -55.49
CA GLY A 2 -20.43 -11.62 -54.35
C GLY A 2 -19.90 -12.58 -53.28
N ASP A 3 -18.74 -12.26 -52.69
CA ASP A 3 -18.15 -13.01 -51.58
C ASP A 3 -19.07 -12.90 -50.35
N GLY A 4 -19.68 -14.01 -49.97
CA GLY A 4 -20.46 -14.14 -48.74
C GLY A 4 -19.62 -14.73 -47.62
N ALA A 5 -18.59 -13.99 -47.17
CA ALA A 5 -17.86 -14.34 -45.95
C ALA A 5 -18.77 -14.09 -44.73
N THR A 6 -19.33 -15.16 -44.18
CA THR A 6 -20.04 -15.15 -42.90
C THR A 6 -19.00 -14.96 -41.79
N ALA A 7 -18.94 -13.74 -41.26
CA ALA A 7 -18.14 -13.39 -40.10
C ALA A 7 -18.72 -14.10 -38.86
N GLY A 8 -18.12 -15.24 -38.50
CA GLY A 8 -18.30 -15.84 -37.19
C GLY A 8 -17.71 -14.93 -36.13
N THR A 9 -18.56 -14.26 -35.36
CA THR A 9 -18.18 -13.60 -34.11
C THR A 9 -17.74 -14.67 -33.11
N THR A 10 -16.44 -14.97 -33.10
CA THR A 10 -15.83 -15.71 -32.00
C THR A 10 -15.75 -14.77 -30.81
N ALA A 11 -16.72 -14.93 -29.90
CA ALA A 11 -16.60 -14.43 -28.54
C ALA A 11 -15.26 -14.90 -27.98
N LYS A 12 -14.40 -13.94 -27.64
CA LYS A 12 -13.12 -14.18 -26.98
C LYS A 12 -13.43 -14.75 -25.59
N THR A 13 -13.45 -16.07 -25.47
CA THR A 13 -13.50 -16.77 -24.19
C THR A 13 -12.34 -16.27 -23.35
N ALA A 14 -12.64 -15.38 -22.40
CA ALA A 14 -11.69 -14.98 -21.38
C ALA A 14 -11.34 -16.25 -20.62
N ARG A 15 -10.08 -16.68 -20.72
CA ARG A 15 -9.57 -17.77 -19.89
C ARG A 15 -9.81 -17.35 -18.45
N THR A 16 -10.61 -18.12 -17.72
CA THR A 16 -10.76 -18.00 -16.28
C THR A 16 -9.40 -18.35 -15.67
N ALA A 17 -8.58 -17.32 -15.44
CA ALA A 17 -7.37 -17.50 -14.67
C ALA A 17 -7.80 -17.80 -13.24
N THR A 18 -7.54 -19.01 -12.76
CA THR A 18 -7.49 -19.31 -11.33
C THR A 18 -6.65 -18.22 -10.67
N ALA A 19 -7.25 -17.44 -9.77
CA ALA A 19 -6.62 -16.24 -9.25
C ALA A 19 -5.28 -16.59 -8.57
N ASP A 20 -4.20 -16.01 -9.07
CA ASP A 20 -2.83 -16.16 -8.58
C ASP A 20 -2.60 -15.45 -7.21
N THR A 21 -3.68 -14.99 -6.57
CA THR A 21 -3.67 -14.19 -5.34
C THR A 21 -4.93 -14.48 -4.53
N ASP A 22 -4.81 -14.44 -3.21
CA ASP A 22 -5.95 -14.57 -2.29
C ASP A 22 -6.60 -13.20 -2.03
N VAL A 23 -5.80 -12.12 -2.00
CA VAL A 23 -6.27 -10.75 -1.79
C VAL A 23 -5.63 -9.79 -2.77
N THR A 24 -6.46 -9.01 -3.48
CA THR A 24 -6.01 -7.86 -4.26
C THR A 24 -6.23 -6.58 -3.48
N VAL A 25 -5.15 -5.83 -3.20
CA VAL A 25 -5.21 -4.50 -2.59
C VAL A 25 -5.14 -3.44 -3.69
N VAL A 26 -6.13 -2.55 -3.76
CA VAL A 26 -6.17 -1.51 -4.78
C VAL A 26 -5.70 -0.19 -4.18
N GLY A 27 -4.53 0.26 -4.61
CA GLY A 27 -3.83 1.47 -4.19
C GLY A 27 -2.57 1.15 -3.37
N ALA A 28 -1.42 1.67 -3.82
CA ALA A 28 -0.13 1.58 -3.12
C ALA A 28 0.17 2.88 -2.34
N GLY A 29 -0.84 3.42 -1.65
CA GLY A 29 -0.64 4.44 -0.62
C GLY A 29 -0.27 3.81 0.73
N PRO A 30 -0.09 4.62 1.79
CA PRO A 30 0.42 4.11 3.07
C PRO A 30 -0.52 3.08 3.69
N THR A 31 -1.84 3.27 3.54
CA THR A 31 -2.85 2.31 4.01
C THR A 31 -2.78 0.99 3.24
N GLY A 32 -2.68 1.04 1.91
CA GLY A 32 -2.68 -0.16 1.07
C GLY A 32 -1.39 -0.96 1.24
N LEU A 33 -0.25 -0.28 1.29
CA LEU A 33 1.04 -0.89 1.56
C LEU A 33 1.08 -1.54 2.95
N LEU A 34 0.63 -0.84 4.00
CA LEU A 34 0.58 -1.42 5.35
C LEU A 34 -0.38 -2.62 5.43
N LEU A 35 -1.54 -2.55 4.77
CA LEU A 35 -2.48 -3.68 4.71
C LEU A 35 -1.86 -4.88 4.01
N ALA A 36 -1.20 -4.67 2.86
CA ALA A 36 -0.49 -5.72 2.15
C ALA A 36 0.62 -6.33 3.02
N THR A 37 1.35 -5.52 3.78
CA THR A 37 2.38 -5.99 4.71
C THR A 37 1.79 -6.86 5.81
N GLU A 38 0.68 -6.45 6.43
CA GLU A 38 0.01 -7.24 7.47
C GLU A 38 -0.51 -8.57 6.94
N LEU A 39 -1.11 -8.58 5.75
CA LEU A 39 -1.59 -9.80 5.10
C LEU A 39 -0.44 -10.74 4.72
N ALA A 40 0.67 -10.20 4.20
CA ALA A 40 1.87 -10.98 3.91
C ALA A 40 2.50 -11.59 5.17
N LEU A 41 2.58 -10.81 6.26
CA LEU A 41 3.01 -11.30 7.58
C LEU A 41 2.12 -12.43 8.12
N ALA A 42 0.84 -12.45 7.72
CA ALA A 42 -0.11 -13.52 8.05
C ALA A 42 -0.06 -14.71 7.08
N GLY A 43 0.82 -14.69 6.05
CA GLY A 43 0.97 -15.75 5.06
C GLY A 43 -0.07 -15.75 3.93
N VAL A 44 -0.79 -14.65 3.72
CA VAL A 44 -1.78 -14.49 2.65
C VAL A 44 -1.09 -14.09 1.35
N ARG A 45 -1.49 -14.66 0.20
CA ARG A 45 -0.95 -14.27 -1.11
C ARG A 45 -1.59 -12.97 -1.59
N VAL A 46 -0.85 -11.87 -1.53
CA VAL A 46 -1.36 -10.53 -1.86
C VAL A 46 -0.82 -10.04 -3.19
N THR A 47 -1.64 -9.32 -3.95
CA THR A 47 -1.21 -8.48 -5.07
C THR A 47 -1.66 -7.05 -4.82
N VAL A 48 -0.78 -6.07 -5.03
CA VAL A 48 -1.15 -4.64 -4.95
C VAL A 48 -1.26 -4.06 -6.35
N LEU A 49 -2.37 -3.39 -6.67
CA LEU A 49 -2.56 -2.66 -7.93
C LEU A 49 -2.52 -1.15 -7.67
N GLU A 50 -1.64 -0.43 -8.34
CA GLU A 50 -1.53 1.03 -8.24
C GLU A 50 -1.62 1.69 -9.61
N ARG A 51 -2.51 2.68 -9.73
CA ARG A 51 -2.73 3.42 -10.97
C ARG A 51 -1.53 4.27 -11.39
N ARG A 52 -0.81 4.85 -10.43
CA ARG A 52 0.38 5.67 -10.71
C ARG A 52 1.53 4.78 -11.16
N THR A 53 2.27 5.25 -12.17
CA THR A 53 3.47 4.57 -12.69
C THR A 53 4.69 4.73 -11.78
N GLY A 54 4.67 5.72 -10.88
CA GLY A 54 5.74 5.96 -9.90
C GLY A 54 5.21 6.30 -8.51
N ARG A 55 6.11 6.30 -7.53
CA ARG A 55 5.83 6.73 -6.15
C ARG A 55 5.44 8.21 -6.11
N ASN A 56 4.59 8.59 -5.16
CA ASN A 56 4.32 9.99 -4.93
C ASN A 56 5.46 10.60 -4.10
N GLY A 57 6.28 11.46 -4.70
CA GLY A 57 7.38 12.12 -3.98
C GLY A 57 6.93 13.20 -2.98
N GLN A 58 5.64 13.57 -2.98
CA GLN A 58 5.12 14.60 -2.09
C GLN A 58 4.72 14.00 -0.74
N SER A 59 5.35 14.46 0.34
CA SER A 59 4.96 14.12 1.71
C SER A 59 3.85 15.05 2.19
N ARG A 60 2.65 14.53 2.40
CA ARG A 60 1.52 15.28 3.00
C ARG A 60 1.49 15.19 4.52
N ALA A 61 2.15 14.19 5.09
CA ALA A 61 2.30 13.99 6.52
C ALA A 61 3.78 13.99 6.89
N LEU A 62 4.15 14.82 7.86
CA LEU A 62 5.55 15.09 8.23
C LEU A 62 6.00 14.29 9.48
N GLY A 63 5.18 13.34 9.94
CA GLY A 63 5.52 12.51 11.07
C GLY A 63 4.43 11.51 11.43
N LEU A 64 4.82 10.48 12.19
CA LEU A 64 3.90 9.50 12.75
C LEU A 64 3.45 9.93 14.13
N GLN A 65 2.16 9.75 14.40
CA GLN A 65 1.62 9.85 15.76
C GLN A 65 2.18 8.73 16.65
N PRO A 66 2.25 8.92 17.99
CA PRO A 66 2.75 7.90 18.92
C PRO A 66 2.14 6.52 18.72
N ARG A 67 0.81 6.46 18.55
CA ARG A 67 0.12 5.17 18.39
C ARG A 67 0.50 4.45 17.10
N THR A 68 0.72 5.17 16.01
CA THR A 68 1.18 4.58 14.75
C THR A 68 2.60 4.06 14.89
N ALA A 69 3.48 4.81 15.58
CA ALA A 69 4.84 4.35 15.86
C ALA A 69 4.84 3.06 16.69
N GLU A 70 4.01 2.97 17.73
CA GLU A 70 3.85 1.74 18.52
C GLU A 70 3.42 0.54 17.67
N ILE A 71 2.45 0.74 16.77
CA ILE A 71 1.96 -0.32 15.88
C ILE A 71 3.08 -0.81 14.97
N LEU A 72 3.79 0.11 14.30
CA LEU A 72 4.92 -0.27 13.44
C LEU A 72 6.04 -0.94 14.23
N ARG A 73 6.27 -0.53 15.48
CA ARG A 73 7.26 -1.18 16.36
C ARG A 73 6.84 -2.60 16.72
N MET A 74 5.57 -2.85 17.04
CA MET A 74 5.05 -4.20 17.32
C MET A 74 5.17 -5.14 16.12
N ARG A 75 5.25 -4.59 14.90
CA ARG A 75 5.48 -5.34 13.66
C ARG A 75 6.94 -5.46 13.25
N GLY A 76 7.87 -4.94 14.06
CA GLY A 76 9.29 -4.93 13.73
C GLY A 76 9.66 -3.96 12.60
N LEU A 77 8.74 -3.10 12.16
CA LEU A 77 8.89 -2.20 11.01
C LEU A 77 9.50 -0.85 11.41
N LEU A 78 9.20 -0.36 12.62
CA LEU A 78 9.62 0.99 13.03
C LEU A 78 11.15 1.16 13.10
N VAL A 79 11.86 0.21 13.70
CA VAL A 79 13.31 0.34 13.90
C VAL A 79 14.07 0.36 12.56
N PRO A 80 13.82 -0.57 11.62
CA PRO A 80 14.41 -0.51 10.29
C PRO A 80 14.03 0.74 9.49
N LEU A 81 12.77 1.20 9.62
CA LEU A 81 12.32 2.45 8.98
C LEU A 81 13.16 3.65 9.44
N LEU A 82 13.30 3.83 10.76
CA LEU A 82 14.01 4.97 11.33
C LEU A 82 15.52 4.91 11.14
N ALA A 83 16.10 3.72 10.97
CA ALA A 83 17.53 3.59 10.64
C ALA A 83 17.89 4.22 9.28
N ARG A 84 16.88 4.54 8.45
CA ARG A 84 17.06 5.08 7.10
C ARG A 84 16.48 6.49 6.93
N ASP A 85 16.16 7.18 8.03
CA ASP A 85 15.59 8.52 8.03
C ASP A 85 16.39 9.43 8.98
N GLU A 86 16.71 10.64 8.53
CA GLU A 86 17.55 11.59 9.27
C GLU A 86 16.76 12.44 10.28
N GLY A 87 15.44 12.26 10.39
CA GLY A 87 14.62 12.86 11.45
C GLY A 87 14.47 14.39 11.35
N LEU A 88 14.19 14.90 10.15
CA LEU A 88 14.25 16.34 9.85
C LEU A 88 13.00 17.14 10.26
N PHE A 89 11.96 16.49 10.80
CA PHE A 89 10.70 17.14 11.14
C PHE A 89 10.52 17.44 12.63
N PRO A 90 9.71 18.45 13.01
CA PRO A 90 9.39 18.71 14.41
C PRO A 90 8.70 17.51 15.08
N THR A 91 9.13 17.19 16.31
CA THR A 91 8.55 16.12 17.12
C THR A 91 7.42 16.60 18.04
N ALA A 92 7.28 17.93 18.19
CA ALA A 92 6.22 18.52 19.00
C ALA A 92 4.85 18.37 18.31
N LEU A 93 3.86 17.94 19.09
CA LEU A 93 2.46 17.88 18.65
C LEU A 93 1.72 19.16 19.05
N HIS A 94 0.63 19.46 18.33
CA HIS A 94 -0.23 20.59 18.63
C HIS A 94 -1.69 20.26 18.36
N PHE A 95 -2.60 21.02 18.96
CA PHE A 95 -4.01 21.06 18.55
C PHE A 95 -4.22 22.31 17.69
N ALA A 96 -4.59 22.15 16.42
CA ALA A 96 -4.93 23.25 15.50
C ALA A 96 -3.89 24.40 15.41
N GLY A 97 -2.60 24.13 15.58
CA GLY A 97 -1.54 25.14 15.52
C GLY A 97 -1.49 26.08 16.72
N LEU A 98 -2.20 25.78 17.81
CA LEU A 98 -2.11 26.55 19.04
C LEU A 98 -0.65 26.60 19.53
N PRO A 99 -0.17 27.76 20.03
CA PRO A 99 1.21 27.93 20.49
C PRO A 99 1.49 27.24 21.84
N VAL A 100 0.60 26.34 22.26
CA VAL A 100 0.76 25.47 23.43
C VAL A 100 1.00 24.07 22.92
N PRO A 101 2.18 23.48 23.18
CA PRO A 101 2.46 22.10 22.80
C PRO A 101 1.41 21.16 23.39
N LEU A 102 1.00 20.16 22.61
CA LEU A 102 0.19 19.07 23.13
C LEU A 102 1.08 18.22 24.06
N ASP A 103 0.79 18.27 25.36
CA ASP A 103 1.49 17.47 26.35
C ASP A 103 1.15 15.98 26.19
N THR A 104 2.16 15.20 25.80
CA THR A 104 2.07 13.75 25.64
C THR A 104 2.75 12.99 26.77
N THR A 105 3.34 13.68 27.74
CA THR A 105 3.99 13.04 28.90
C THR A 105 3.06 12.12 29.70
N PRO A 106 1.74 12.37 29.81
CA PRO A 106 0.83 11.44 30.50
C PRO A 106 0.54 10.17 29.69
N TRP A 107 0.88 10.15 28.38
CA TRP A 107 0.62 9.01 27.53
C TRP A 107 1.64 7.92 27.87
N ARG A 108 1.15 6.74 28.26
CA ARG A 108 1.98 5.58 28.58
C ARG A 108 2.54 4.94 27.30
N THR A 109 3.45 5.66 26.63
CA THR A 109 4.02 5.30 25.34
C THR A 109 5.54 5.37 25.36
N ARG A 110 6.19 4.59 24.49
CA ARG A 110 7.65 4.69 24.23
C ARG A 110 8.00 5.80 23.24
N HIS A 111 7.01 6.45 22.65
CA HIS A 111 7.17 7.48 21.63
C HIS A 111 6.40 8.75 22.05
N PRO A 112 6.80 9.47 23.12
CA PRO A 112 6.10 10.65 23.61
C PRO A 112 6.37 11.87 22.70
N GLY A 113 5.70 11.90 21.55
CA GLY A 113 5.83 12.93 20.51
C GLY A 113 5.63 12.36 19.11
N ALA A 114 5.60 13.24 18.10
CA ALA A 114 5.64 12.79 16.72
C ALA A 114 6.99 12.13 16.42
N VAL A 115 6.96 11.02 15.70
CA VAL A 115 8.17 10.41 15.12
C VAL A 115 8.40 11.07 13.75
N PRO A 116 9.53 11.75 13.52
CA PRO A 116 9.70 12.69 12.42
C PRO A 116 10.09 11.99 11.12
N VAL A 117 9.18 11.18 10.56
CA VAL A 117 9.37 10.48 9.29
C VAL A 117 8.27 10.88 8.30
N GLY A 118 8.68 11.25 7.09
CA GLY A 118 7.76 11.66 6.03
C GLY A 118 6.96 10.49 5.46
N GLN A 119 5.74 10.77 5.00
CA GLN A 119 4.88 9.78 4.36
C GLN A 119 5.55 9.09 3.16
N ASN A 120 6.26 9.84 2.33
CA ASN A 120 7.02 9.30 1.19
C ASN A 120 8.02 8.23 1.64
N ARG A 121 8.70 8.44 2.77
CA ARG A 121 9.67 7.48 3.30
C ARG A 121 9.01 6.23 3.89
N VAL A 122 7.85 6.40 4.51
CA VAL A 122 7.02 5.26 4.98
C VAL A 122 6.56 4.41 3.80
N GLU A 123 6.02 5.04 2.74
CA GLU A 123 5.61 4.33 1.51
C GLU A 123 6.80 3.64 0.83
N GLU A 124 7.94 4.32 0.78
CA GLU A 124 9.19 3.77 0.25
C GLU A 124 9.59 2.48 0.96
N PHE A 125 9.74 2.58 2.27
CA PHE A 125 10.13 1.46 3.12
C PHE A 125 9.15 0.30 3.07
N LEU A 126 7.83 0.54 3.11
CA LEU A 126 6.84 -0.54 3.12
C LEU A 126 6.83 -1.31 1.80
N GLU A 127 6.98 -0.63 0.66
CA GLU A 127 7.08 -1.29 -0.64
C GLU A 127 8.36 -2.11 -0.77
N GLU A 128 9.52 -1.57 -0.35
CA GLU A 128 10.76 -2.36 -0.31
C GLU A 128 10.66 -3.55 0.65
N PHE A 129 9.97 -3.40 1.78
CA PHE A 129 9.72 -4.50 2.70
C PHE A 129 8.82 -5.59 2.08
N LEU A 130 7.85 -5.20 1.25
CA LEU A 130 7.02 -6.14 0.51
C LEU A 130 7.78 -6.87 -0.59
N GLU A 131 8.71 -6.18 -1.27
CA GLU A 131 9.51 -6.76 -2.34
C GLU A 131 10.61 -7.68 -1.79
N ASP A 132 11.42 -7.17 -0.84
CA ASP A 132 12.68 -7.79 -0.41
C ASP A 132 12.69 -8.23 1.06
N GLY A 133 11.64 -7.94 1.82
CA GLY A 133 11.61 -8.18 3.27
C GLY A 133 11.37 -9.65 3.64
N PRO A 134 11.77 -10.08 4.85
CA PRO A 134 11.71 -11.48 5.29
C PRO A 134 10.29 -12.06 5.38
N ALA A 135 9.27 -11.21 5.47
CA ALA A 135 7.86 -11.61 5.47
C ALA A 135 7.11 -11.23 4.19
N GLY A 136 7.63 -10.26 3.43
CA GLY A 136 7.00 -9.78 2.19
C GLY A 136 7.47 -10.52 0.94
N ASN A 137 8.72 -11.00 0.95
CA ASN A 137 9.46 -11.61 -0.15
C ASN A 137 8.60 -11.96 -1.39
N GLY A 138 8.54 -11.00 -2.33
CA GLY A 138 7.87 -11.19 -3.61
C GLY A 138 6.40 -10.77 -3.70
N VAL A 139 5.84 -10.02 -2.74
CA VAL A 139 4.50 -9.40 -2.93
C VAL A 139 4.59 -8.32 -4.01
N PRO A 140 3.93 -8.50 -5.18
CA PRO A 140 4.09 -7.60 -6.30
C PRO A 140 3.28 -6.32 -6.10
N VAL A 141 3.95 -5.16 -6.15
CA VAL A 141 3.31 -3.85 -6.32
C VAL A 141 3.25 -3.50 -7.81
N ARG A 142 2.11 -3.78 -8.45
CA ARG A 142 1.90 -3.56 -9.88
C ARG A 142 1.49 -2.11 -10.13
N ARG A 143 2.47 -1.29 -10.51
CA ARG A 143 2.30 0.12 -10.88
C ARG A 143 1.80 0.28 -12.31
N GLY A 144 1.11 1.41 -12.57
CA GLY A 144 0.43 1.65 -13.84
C GLY A 144 -0.80 0.76 -14.06
N CYS A 145 -1.28 0.08 -13.02
CA CYS A 145 -2.44 -0.80 -13.06
C CYS A 145 -3.64 -0.12 -12.40
N ALA A 146 -4.61 0.32 -13.20
CA ALA A 146 -5.81 0.99 -12.70
C ALA A 146 -6.99 0.02 -12.67
N LEU A 147 -7.61 -0.17 -11.50
CA LEU A 147 -8.87 -0.91 -11.41
C LEU A 147 -9.94 -0.18 -12.23
N THR A 148 -10.63 -0.92 -13.10
CA THR A 148 -11.68 -0.41 -13.99
C THR A 148 -13.04 -1.09 -13.77
N GLY A 149 -13.07 -2.24 -13.11
CA GLY A 149 -14.31 -2.94 -12.83
C GLY A 149 -14.17 -3.96 -11.70
N LEU A 150 -15.30 -4.24 -11.06
CA LEU A 150 -15.40 -5.22 -9.99
C LEU A 150 -16.69 -6.03 -10.18
N ALA A 151 -16.59 -7.34 -10.12
CA ALA A 151 -17.72 -8.25 -10.06
C ALA A 151 -17.50 -9.24 -8.91
N GLN A 152 -18.56 -9.62 -8.22
CA GLN A 152 -18.51 -10.55 -7.10
C GLN A 152 -19.62 -11.57 -7.26
N ASP A 153 -19.31 -12.82 -6.93
CA ASP A 153 -20.25 -13.92 -6.83
C ASP A 153 -20.06 -14.67 -5.50
N ALA A 154 -20.57 -15.90 -5.40
CA ALA A 154 -20.46 -16.72 -4.19
C ALA A 154 -19.04 -17.29 -3.96
N GLU A 155 -18.20 -17.31 -4.99
CA GLU A 155 -16.89 -17.95 -4.98
C GLU A 155 -15.77 -16.92 -4.77
N GLY A 156 -15.96 -15.68 -5.22
CA GLY A 156 -15.00 -14.61 -4.94
C GLY A 156 -15.26 -13.31 -5.68
N VAL A 157 -14.18 -12.56 -5.89
CA VAL A 157 -14.17 -11.23 -6.51
C VAL A 157 -13.29 -11.23 -7.75
N THR A 158 -13.85 -10.81 -8.87
CA THR A 158 -13.12 -10.54 -10.12
C THR A 158 -12.83 -9.06 -10.24
N ALA A 159 -11.55 -8.70 -10.27
CA ALA A 159 -11.06 -7.34 -10.45
C ALA A 159 -10.55 -7.14 -11.88
N ALA A 160 -11.22 -6.28 -12.64
CA ALA A 160 -10.76 -5.85 -13.97
C ALA A 160 -9.85 -4.62 -13.82
N PHE A 161 -8.73 -4.59 -14.53
CA PHE A 161 -7.80 -3.46 -14.52
C PHE A 161 -7.16 -3.25 -15.90
N THR A 162 -6.77 -2.02 -16.20
CA THR A 162 -5.90 -1.68 -17.35
C THR A 162 -4.46 -1.72 -16.91
N GLY A 163 -3.57 -2.33 -17.70
CA GLY A 163 -2.14 -2.37 -17.42
C GLY A 163 -1.36 -1.27 -18.13
N PRO A 164 -0.02 -1.21 -17.96
CA PRO A 164 0.84 -0.23 -18.63
C PRO A 164 0.77 -0.22 -20.16
N GLY A 165 0.29 -1.31 -20.77
CA GLY A 165 0.16 -1.48 -22.22
C GLY A 165 -1.23 -1.24 -22.80
N GLY A 166 -2.22 -0.84 -21.98
CA GLY A 166 -3.64 -0.79 -22.37
C GLY A 166 -4.41 -2.02 -21.94
#